data_AF-A0A6L7UQ70-F1
#
_entry.id   AF-A0A6L7UQ70-F1
#
_cell.length_a   1.000
_cell.length_b   1.000
_cell.length_c   1.000
_cell.angle_alpha   90.00
_cell.angle_beta   90.00
_cell.angle_gamma   90.00
#
_symmetry.space_group_name_H-M   'P 1'
#
loop_
_entity.id
_entity.type
_entity.pdbx_description
1 polymer ?
#
loop_
_entity_poly.entity_id
_entity_poly.type
_entity_poly.pdbx_seq_one_letter_code
_entity_poly.pdbx_strand_id
1 'polypeptide(L)'
;MTSAAAKMARRARRRISAPSARVKTRDLVLFTRQFSVMTSAGLPLTRTLETLALQAENLALRQVARDTLRDIEAGNTLAGALGRHPRVFTQLYVNMVHAGESGSRLDGILDRLATFLEKSEQIRRKVKGAMLYPAVVLAVAIAVVATLLLFVIPTFETVFASFDATLPLPTRAVIGLSGIVQSWWWALLAAAGGAALMLRRWIATDAGRLHFDRMLLQLPVLGPLIRKAAVSRVTRTLGTLLSSGVPILEGLEITARTAGNRVIEDAIQASRVAIRRGDSIARPLRETRAFPPMVARMIHVGEETGDLDGMLSRIADFYDDEVDAGAESLLRIMEPVLIVILGGLVGGMIIAMYLPIFELINAIQ
;
A
#
# COMPACT_ATOMS: atom_id res chain seq x y z
N MET A 1 53.54 26.29 5.52
CA MET A 1 52.54 25.95 6.56
C MET A 1 51.08 26.14 6.12
N THR A 2 50.79 26.50 4.86
CA THR A 2 49.43 26.79 4.35
C THR A 2 48.68 25.58 3.78
N SER A 3 49.34 24.45 3.52
CA SER A 3 48.67 23.26 2.96
C SER A 3 47.99 22.37 4.01
N ALA A 4 48.41 22.40 5.28
CA ALA A 4 47.85 21.56 6.34
C ALA A 4 46.50 22.09 6.85
N ALA A 5 46.38 23.42 7.04
CA ALA A 5 45.14 24.08 7.43
C ALA A 5 44.05 23.96 6.34
N ALA A 6 44.42 24.05 5.06
CA ALA A 6 43.49 23.83 3.95
C ALA A 6 43.01 22.36 3.85
N LYS A 7 43.86 21.39 4.18
CA LYS A 7 43.47 19.96 4.27
C LYS A 7 42.56 19.68 5.47
N MET A 8 42.76 20.34 6.61
CA MET A 8 41.87 20.25 7.77
C MET A 8 40.50 20.90 7.52
N ALA A 9 40.45 22.09 6.90
CA ALA A 9 39.20 22.75 6.53
C ALA A 9 38.38 21.95 5.49
N ARG A 10 39.06 21.22 4.60
CA ARG A 10 38.42 20.34 3.60
C ARG A 10 37.96 19.00 4.20
N ARG A 11 38.57 18.52 5.29
CA ARG A 11 38.09 17.37 6.07
C ARG A 11 36.87 17.71 6.93
N ALA A 12 36.73 18.96 7.40
CA ALA A 12 35.55 19.41 8.16
C ALA A 12 34.27 19.62 7.32
N ARG A 13 34.39 19.72 5.98
CA ARG A 13 33.25 19.89 5.06
C ARG A 13 32.64 18.60 4.51
N ARG A 14 33.21 17.43 4.82
CA ARG A 14 32.52 16.15 4.62
C ARG A 14 31.68 15.84 5.86
N ARG A 15 30.62 16.63 6.07
CA ARG A 15 29.43 16.10 6.73
C ARG A 15 28.97 14.97 5.82
N ILE A 16 29.27 13.74 6.22
CA ILE A 16 28.61 12.56 5.70
C ILE A 16 27.13 12.85 5.88
N SER A 17 26.44 13.22 4.79
CA SER A 17 24.99 13.28 4.80
C SER A 17 24.56 11.85 5.09
N ALA A 18 24.20 11.58 6.35
CA ALA A 18 23.61 10.32 6.72
C ALA A 18 22.51 10.01 5.68
N PRO A 19 22.43 8.77 5.17
CA PRO A 19 21.38 8.40 4.23
C PRO A 19 20.08 8.83 4.90
N SER A 20 19.26 9.65 4.23
CA SER A 20 18.05 10.22 4.83
C SER A 20 17.24 9.06 5.39
N ALA A 21 17.29 8.86 6.71
CA ALA A 21 16.67 7.72 7.34
C ALA A 21 15.18 7.87 7.06
N ARG A 22 14.64 7.02 6.20
CA ARG A 22 13.24 7.13 5.79
C ARG A 22 12.40 6.98 7.05
N VAL A 23 11.59 7.98 7.37
CA VAL A 23 10.70 7.93 8.54
C VAL A 23 9.72 6.80 8.34
N LYS A 24 9.68 5.84 9.28
CA LYS A 24 8.69 4.76 9.24
C LYS A 24 7.34 5.33 9.64
N THR A 25 6.24 4.81 9.08
CA THR A 25 4.90 5.30 9.44
C THR A 25 4.64 5.22 10.95
N ARG A 26 5.09 4.14 11.58
CA ARG A 26 4.93 3.91 13.02
C ARG A 26 5.63 4.99 13.86
N ASP A 27 6.83 5.41 13.46
CA ASP A 27 7.57 6.47 14.15
C ASP A 27 6.80 7.79 14.08
N LEU A 28 6.22 8.11 12.91
CA LEU A 28 5.39 9.30 12.73
C LEU A 28 4.09 9.24 13.56
N VAL A 29 3.44 8.07 13.61
CA VAL A 29 2.24 7.84 14.46
C VAL A 29 2.55 8.13 15.93
N LEU A 30 3.62 7.54 16.46
CA LEU A 30 4.07 7.75 17.84
C LEU A 30 4.40 9.22 18.11
N PHE A 31 5.16 9.85 17.21
CA PHE A 31 5.51 11.26 17.29
C PHE A 31 4.27 12.15 17.35
N THR A 32 3.30 11.95 16.47
CA THR A 32 2.08 12.77 16.42
C THR A 32 1.18 12.52 17.63
N ARG A 33 1.08 11.27 18.11
CA ARG A 33 0.34 10.96 19.34
C ARG A 33 0.97 11.63 20.56
N GLN A 34 2.30 11.57 20.71
CA GLN A 34 3.02 12.26 21.77
C GLN A 34 2.86 13.78 21.66
N PHE A 35 2.92 14.33 20.44
CA PHE A 35 2.69 15.74 20.19
C PHE A 35 1.29 16.16 20.67
N SER A 36 0.26 15.45 20.23
CA SER A 36 -1.12 15.66 20.67
C SER A 36 -1.25 15.67 22.20
N VAL A 37 -0.76 14.62 22.88
CA VAL A 37 -0.87 14.49 24.35
C VAL A 37 -0.19 15.66 25.08
N MET A 38 1.02 16.04 24.66
CA MET A 38 1.75 17.14 25.29
C MET A 38 1.08 18.50 25.04
N THR A 39 0.60 18.74 23.82
CA THR A 39 -0.10 19.99 23.49
C THR A 39 -1.45 20.09 24.20
N SER A 40 -2.22 19.00 24.29
CA SER A 40 -3.46 18.93 25.08
C SER A 40 -3.23 19.11 26.59
N ALA A 41 -2.07 18.71 27.10
CA ALA A 41 -1.64 18.97 28.48
C ALA A 41 -1.21 20.43 28.72
N GLY A 42 -1.29 21.30 27.71
CA GLY A 42 -0.98 22.72 27.81
C GLY A 42 0.52 23.05 27.79
N LEU A 43 1.39 22.12 27.38
CA LEU A 43 2.81 22.42 27.24
C LEU A 43 3.02 23.42 26.07
N PRO A 44 3.91 24.42 26.22
CA PRO A 44 4.30 25.30 25.13
C PRO A 44 4.87 24.51 23.94
N LEU A 45 4.52 24.91 22.71
CA LEU A 45 4.92 24.20 21.48
C LEU A 45 6.44 24.01 21.35
N THR A 46 7.23 25.02 21.76
CA THR A 46 8.70 24.94 21.75
C THR A 46 9.19 23.82 22.66
N ARG A 47 8.67 23.72 23.89
CA ARG A 47 9.01 22.66 24.85
C ARG A 47 8.54 21.29 24.38
N THR A 48 7.37 21.21 23.76
CA THR A 48 6.86 19.97 23.16
C THR A 48 7.77 19.48 22.03
N LEU A 49 8.14 20.35 21.09
CA LEU A 49 9.03 20.02 19.98
C LEU A 49 10.44 19.65 20.45
N GLU A 50 10.96 20.32 21.48
CA GLU A 50 12.23 19.96 22.13
C GLU A 50 12.17 18.54 22.72
N THR A 51 11.10 18.24 23.46
CA THR A 51 10.90 16.91 24.05
C THR A 51 10.78 15.83 22.99
N LEU A 52 10.00 16.09 21.93
CA LEU A 52 9.84 15.18 20.79
C LEU A 52 11.17 14.95 20.06
N ALA A 53 12.00 16.00 19.90
CA ALA A 53 13.33 15.86 19.31
C ALA A 53 14.26 14.99 20.17
N LEU A 54 14.20 15.11 21.50
CA LEU A 54 15.00 14.30 22.41
C LEU A 54 14.56 12.82 22.40
N GLN A 55 13.26 12.57 22.36
CA GLN A 55 12.67 11.23 22.45
C GLN A 55 12.59 10.49 21.11
N ALA A 56 12.68 11.19 19.97
CA ALA A 56 12.60 10.57 18.66
C ALA A 56 13.74 9.55 18.44
N GLU A 57 13.40 8.27 18.32
CA GLU A 57 14.36 7.19 18.00
C GLU A 57 14.94 7.34 16.58
N ASN A 58 14.10 7.80 15.64
CA ASN A 58 14.49 7.98 14.25
C ASN A 58 15.29 9.27 14.08
N LEU A 59 16.55 9.16 13.61
CA LEU A 59 17.45 10.29 13.41
C LEU A 59 16.91 11.35 12.45
N ALA A 60 16.17 10.96 11.40
CA ALA A 60 15.58 11.93 10.48
C ALA A 60 14.42 12.69 11.14
N LEU A 61 13.59 12.00 11.91
CA LEU A 61 12.47 12.62 12.62
C LEU A 61 12.97 13.56 13.73
N ARG A 62 14.04 13.17 14.42
CA ARG A 62 14.77 14.02 15.37
C ARG A 62 15.27 15.31 14.71
N GLN A 63 15.87 15.21 13.53
CA GLN A 63 16.35 16.39 12.81
C GLN A 63 15.18 17.29 12.38
N VAL A 64 14.11 16.71 11.85
CA VAL A 64 12.91 17.45 11.46
C VAL A 64 12.26 18.16 12.64
N ALA A 65 12.18 17.53 13.81
CA ALA A 65 11.67 18.16 15.02
C ALA A 65 12.53 19.36 15.47
N ARG A 66 13.86 19.25 15.38
CA ARG A 66 14.79 20.37 15.68
C ARG A 66 14.71 21.49 14.65
N ASP A 67 14.54 21.16 13.38
CA ASP A 67 14.36 22.15 12.31
C ASP A 67 13.04 22.91 12.52
N THR A 68 11.96 22.18 12.83
CA THR A 68 10.65 22.75 13.15
C THR A 68 10.72 23.64 14.39
N LEU A 69 11.39 23.20 15.46
CA LEU A 69 11.60 24.00 16.68
C LEU A 69 12.26 25.34 16.36
N ARG A 70 13.36 25.33 15.59
CA ARG A 70 14.08 26.55 15.19
C ARG A 70 13.22 27.49 14.36
N ASP A 71 12.38 26.95 13.49
CA ASP A 71 11.47 27.76 12.68
C ASP A 71 10.38 28.43 13.52
N ILE A 72 9.85 27.73 14.53
CA ILE A 72 8.90 28.27 15.51
C ILE A 72 9.56 29.34 16.38
N GLU A 73 10.78 29.10 16.87
CA GLU A 73 11.56 30.08 17.64
C GLU A 73 11.86 31.35 16.82
N ALA A 74 12.00 31.21 15.50
CA ALA A 74 12.16 32.32 14.56
C ALA A 74 10.83 33.03 14.22
N GLY A 75 9.70 32.61 14.78
CA GLY A 75 8.39 33.24 14.61
C GLY A 75 7.58 32.74 13.39
N ASN A 76 7.97 31.64 12.75
CA ASN A 76 7.15 31.04 11.70
C ASN A 76 5.98 30.23 12.30
N THR A 77 4.93 30.02 11.52
CA THR A 77 3.83 29.11 11.90
C THR A 77 4.25 27.65 11.91
N LEU A 78 3.62 26.82 12.73
CA LEU A 78 3.85 25.38 12.79
C LEU A 78 3.54 24.72 11.46
N ALA A 79 2.43 25.08 10.83
CA ALA A 79 2.09 24.57 9.50
C ALA A 79 3.16 24.92 8.47
N GLY A 80 3.69 26.15 8.50
CA GLY A 80 4.78 26.58 7.62
C GLY A 80 6.06 25.81 7.85
N ALA A 81 6.44 25.61 9.11
CA ALA A 81 7.62 24.86 9.51
C ALA A 81 7.53 23.38 9.09
N LEU A 82 6.40 22.71 9.38
CA LEU A 82 6.14 21.33 8.97
C LEU A 82 6.09 21.18 7.44
N GLY A 83 5.55 22.18 6.73
CA GLY A 83 5.44 22.22 5.27
C GLY A 83 6.80 22.20 4.54
N ARG A 84 7.89 22.63 5.20
CA ARG A 84 9.25 22.52 4.66
C ARG A 84 9.77 21.08 4.61
N HIS A 85 9.07 20.14 5.22
CA HIS A 85 9.44 18.73 5.28
C HIS A 85 8.41 17.80 4.60
N PRO A 86 8.14 17.96 3.27
CA PRO A 86 7.10 17.21 2.56
C PRO A 86 7.37 15.70 2.42
N ARG A 87 8.60 15.26 2.73
CA ARG A 87 8.98 13.85 2.78
C ARG A 87 8.50 13.14 4.06
N VAL A 88 8.15 13.90 5.10
CA VAL A 88 7.71 13.38 6.40
C VAL A 88 6.24 13.74 6.63
N PHE A 89 5.88 15.01 6.45
CA PHE A 89 4.51 15.47 6.64
C PHE A 89 3.81 15.56 5.29
N THR A 90 2.66 14.90 5.19
CA THR A 90 1.82 14.96 3.99
C THR A 90 1.11 16.29 3.89
N GLN A 91 0.61 16.64 2.70
CA GLN A 91 -0.21 17.85 2.52
C GLN A 91 -1.43 17.85 3.46
N LEU A 92 -2.03 16.68 3.67
CA LEU A 92 -3.11 16.47 4.63
C LEU A 92 -2.69 16.90 6.05
N TYR A 93 -1.52 16.45 6.51
CA TYR A 93 -0.99 16.78 7.83
C TYR A 93 -0.84 18.30 8.00
N VAL A 94 -0.18 18.93 7.03
CA VAL A 94 0.14 20.37 7.06
C VAL A 94 -1.15 21.20 7.05
N ASN A 95 -2.11 20.86 6.19
CA ASN A 95 -3.34 21.64 6.06
C ASN A 95 -4.25 21.48 7.29
N MET A 96 -4.26 20.31 7.93
CA MET A 96 -4.96 20.15 9.21
C MET A 96 -4.33 21.00 10.30
N VAL A 97 -3.00 20.97 10.45
CA VAL A 97 -2.31 21.83 11.41
C VAL A 97 -2.57 23.31 11.13
N HIS A 98 -2.56 23.73 9.86
CA HIS A 98 -2.90 25.10 9.47
C HIS A 98 -4.31 25.52 9.92
N ALA A 99 -5.31 24.64 9.74
CA ALA A 99 -6.67 24.87 10.22
C ALA A 99 -6.74 24.97 11.75
N GLY A 100 -5.97 24.12 12.46
CA GLY A 100 -5.86 24.14 13.92
C GLY A 100 -5.19 25.38 14.48
N GLU A 101 -4.12 25.85 13.84
CA GLU A 101 -3.44 27.10 14.20
C GLU A 101 -4.36 28.30 13.98
N SER A 102 -4.99 28.39 12.79
CA SER A 102 -5.89 29.49 12.45
C SER A 102 -7.11 29.56 13.35
N GLY A 103 -7.62 28.39 13.79
CA GLY A 103 -8.77 28.27 14.67
C GLY A 103 -8.43 28.19 16.16
N SER A 104 -7.17 28.36 16.57
CA SER A 104 -6.67 28.23 17.96
C SER A 104 -7.11 26.94 18.67
N ARG A 105 -7.26 25.83 17.94
CA ARG A 105 -7.68 24.51 18.43
C ARG A 105 -6.69 23.42 17.99
N LEU A 106 -5.41 23.70 18.17
CA LEU A 106 -4.33 22.84 17.70
C LEU A 106 -4.31 21.49 18.43
N ASP A 107 -4.65 21.47 19.71
CA ASP A 107 -4.77 20.29 20.56
C ASP A 107 -5.76 19.26 19.98
N GLY A 108 -6.99 19.67 19.68
CA GLY A 108 -8.02 18.80 19.10
C GLY A 108 -7.66 18.33 17.68
N ILE A 109 -6.98 19.18 16.90
CA ILE A 109 -6.51 18.83 15.56
C ILE A 109 -5.38 17.80 15.60
N LEU A 110 -4.42 17.96 16.52
CA LEU A 110 -3.34 17.00 16.69
C LEU A 110 -3.88 15.64 17.16
N ASP A 111 -4.90 15.61 18.01
CA ASP A 111 -5.56 14.36 18.43
C ASP A 111 -6.26 13.64 17.26
N ARG A 112 -7.01 14.39 16.44
CA ARG A 112 -7.63 13.87 15.23
C ARG A 112 -6.61 13.35 14.23
N LEU A 113 -5.50 14.07 14.07
CA LEU A 113 -4.39 13.68 13.21
C LEU A 113 -3.70 12.40 13.71
N ALA A 114 -3.46 12.30 15.03
CA ALA A 114 -2.91 11.10 15.65
C ALA A 114 -3.84 9.89 15.41
N THR A 115 -5.14 10.05 15.69
CA THR A 115 -6.16 9.01 15.48
C THR A 115 -6.26 8.60 14.01
N PHE A 116 -6.21 9.56 13.09
CA PHE A 116 -6.19 9.30 11.64
C PHE A 116 -4.95 8.47 11.23
N LEU A 117 -3.76 8.85 11.70
CA LEU A 117 -2.52 8.14 11.40
C LEU A 117 -2.51 6.73 12.00
N GLU A 118 -3.04 6.56 13.22
CA GLU A 118 -3.21 5.26 13.88
C GLU A 118 -4.11 4.33 13.07
N LYS A 119 -5.33 4.78 12.72
CA LYS A 119 -6.26 4.00 11.89
C LYS A 119 -5.66 3.68 10.51
N SER A 120 -4.99 4.66 9.88
CA SER A 120 -4.35 4.47 8.58
C SER A 120 -3.24 3.42 8.63
N GLU A 121 -2.40 3.43 9.66
CA GLU A 121 -1.34 2.42 9.84
C GLU A 121 -1.94 1.06 10.22
N GLN A 122 -3.02 1.00 11.00
CA GLN A 122 -3.72 -0.25 11.28
C GLN A 122 -4.24 -0.89 9.99
N ILE A 123 -4.97 -0.15 9.15
CA ILE A 123 -5.46 -0.64 7.85
C ILE A 123 -4.29 -1.12 6.99
N ARG A 124 -3.22 -0.32 6.90
CA ARG A 124 -2.03 -0.67 6.12
C ARG A 124 -1.38 -1.96 6.62
N ARG A 125 -1.28 -2.14 7.95
CA ARG A 125 -0.75 -3.35 8.57
C ARG A 125 -1.63 -4.55 8.30
N LYS A 126 -2.95 -4.42 8.39
CA LYS A 126 -3.89 -5.52 8.10
C LYS A 126 -3.78 -5.96 6.64
N VAL A 127 -3.78 -5.01 5.70
CA VAL A 127 -3.59 -5.31 4.27
C VAL A 127 -2.23 -5.98 4.00
N LYS A 128 -1.14 -5.44 4.56
CA LYS A 128 0.19 -6.04 4.39
C LYS A 128 0.30 -7.42 5.06
N GLY A 129 -0.27 -7.58 6.24
CA GLY A 129 -0.27 -8.85 6.98
C GLY A 129 -1.02 -9.93 6.22
N ALA A 130 -2.19 -9.60 5.66
CA ALA A 130 -2.98 -10.51 4.84
C ALA A 130 -2.25 -10.95 3.55
N MET A 131 -1.31 -10.16 3.03
CA MET A 131 -0.50 -10.51 1.86
C MET A 131 0.76 -11.30 2.18
N LEU A 132 1.20 -11.33 3.44
CA LEU A 132 2.41 -12.05 3.83
C LEU A 132 2.22 -13.58 3.71
N TYR A 133 1.10 -14.09 4.23
CA TYR A 133 0.79 -15.52 4.17
C TYR A 133 0.74 -16.04 2.71
N PRO A 134 -0.03 -15.42 1.79
CA PRO A 134 0.00 -15.74 0.37
C PRO A 134 1.40 -15.75 -0.25
N ALA A 135 2.21 -14.73 0.04
CA ALA A 135 3.55 -14.60 -0.52
C ALA A 135 4.47 -15.74 -0.04
N VAL A 136 4.41 -16.11 1.24
CA VAL A 136 5.21 -17.19 1.81
C VAL A 136 4.78 -18.54 1.23
N VAL A 137 3.48 -18.85 1.22
CA VAL A 137 3.01 -20.15 0.69
C VAL A 137 3.27 -20.26 -0.81
N LEU A 138 3.05 -19.20 -1.59
CA LEU A 138 3.37 -19.19 -3.01
C LEU A 138 4.88 -19.36 -3.26
N ALA A 139 5.74 -18.72 -2.46
CA ALA A 139 7.18 -18.91 -2.56
C ALA A 139 7.60 -20.36 -2.28
N VAL A 140 7.01 -20.99 -1.25
CA VAL A 140 7.24 -22.41 -0.94
C VAL A 140 6.71 -23.29 -2.07
N ALA A 141 5.52 -23.04 -2.59
CA ALA A 141 4.95 -23.80 -3.70
C ALA A 141 5.81 -23.72 -4.97
N ILE A 142 6.27 -22.51 -5.33
CA ILE A 142 7.20 -22.31 -6.45
C ILE A 142 8.51 -23.05 -6.19
N ALA A 143 9.06 -22.99 -4.97
CA ALA A 143 10.29 -23.70 -4.64
C ALA A 143 10.15 -25.23 -4.74
N VAL A 144 9.02 -25.79 -4.29
CA VAL A 144 8.71 -27.21 -4.42
C VAL A 144 8.63 -27.60 -5.90
N VAL A 145 7.83 -26.88 -6.69
CA VAL A 145 7.67 -27.15 -8.14
C VAL A 145 9.01 -27.02 -8.86
N ALA A 146 9.80 -25.99 -8.56
CA ALA A 146 11.13 -25.79 -9.15
C ALA A 146 12.07 -26.95 -8.79
N THR A 147 12.07 -27.40 -7.53
CA THR A 147 12.91 -28.55 -7.11
C THR A 147 12.52 -29.82 -7.87
N LEU A 148 11.24 -30.07 -8.03
CA LEU A 148 10.72 -31.23 -8.74
C LEU A 148 11.09 -31.19 -10.24
N LEU A 149 10.94 -30.02 -10.89
CA LEU A 149 11.30 -29.82 -12.28
C LEU A 149 12.82 -29.88 -12.51
N LEU A 150 13.63 -29.29 -11.64
CA LEU A 150 15.08 -29.17 -11.83
C LEU A 150 15.88 -30.42 -11.43
N PHE A 151 15.41 -31.18 -10.44
CA PHE A 151 16.16 -32.32 -9.89
C PHE A 151 15.45 -33.66 -10.05
N VAL A 152 14.16 -33.72 -9.76
CA VAL A 152 13.44 -35.01 -9.72
C VAL A 152 13.16 -35.52 -11.14
N ILE A 153 12.54 -34.70 -11.98
CA ILE A 153 12.18 -35.10 -13.34
C ILE A 153 13.37 -35.54 -14.21
N PRO A 154 14.53 -34.85 -14.20
CA PRO A 154 15.70 -35.27 -14.97
C PRO A 154 16.25 -36.62 -14.53
N THR A 155 16.22 -36.89 -13.22
CA THR A 155 16.62 -38.19 -12.69
C THR A 155 15.75 -39.30 -13.28
N PHE A 156 14.44 -39.09 -13.37
CA PHE A 156 13.52 -40.04 -13.99
C PHE A 156 13.68 -40.13 -15.50
N GLU A 157 13.94 -39.03 -16.20
CA GLU A 157 14.24 -39.03 -17.64
C GLU A 157 15.44 -39.93 -17.96
N THR A 158 16.53 -39.85 -17.17
CA THR A 158 17.70 -40.74 -17.38
C THR A 158 17.38 -42.22 -17.17
N VAL A 159 16.49 -42.53 -16.22
CA VAL A 159 16.02 -43.90 -16.00
C VAL A 159 15.19 -44.37 -17.19
N PHE A 160 14.28 -43.53 -17.69
CA PHE A 160 13.41 -43.88 -18.81
C PHE A 160 14.12 -43.93 -20.17
N ALA A 161 15.17 -43.13 -20.38
CA ALA A 161 15.97 -43.18 -21.59
C ALA A 161 16.68 -44.52 -21.82
N SER A 162 16.82 -45.34 -20.77
CA SER A 162 17.35 -46.70 -20.89
C SER A 162 16.33 -47.73 -21.38
N PHE A 163 15.05 -47.37 -21.38
CA PHE A 163 13.97 -48.17 -21.91
C PHE A 163 13.59 -47.63 -23.28
N ASP A 164 13.71 -48.45 -24.33
CA ASP A 164 13.47 -48.10 -25.74
C ASP A 164 11.96 -47.94 -26.07
N ALA A 165 11.20 -47.36 -25.15
CA ALA A 165 9.75 -47.22 -25.17
C ALA A 165 9.35 -45.75 -25.34
N THR A 166 8.28 -45.52 -26.10
CA THR A 166 7.75 -44.16 -26.31
C THR A 166 7.05 -43.67 -25.05
N LEU A 167 7.59 -42.62 -24.43
CA LEU A 167 7.00 -42.02 -23.23
C LEU A 167 5.55 -41.51 -23.47
N PRO A 168 4.63 -41.69 -22.50
CA PRO A 168 3.29 -41.11 -22.52
C PRO A 168 3.30 -39.59 -22.74
N LEU A 169 2.21 -39.07 -23.33
CA LEU A 169 2.05 -37.62 -23.59
C LEU A 169 2.20 -36.74 -22.32
N PRO A 170 1.59 -37.07 -21.16
CA PRO A 170 1.76 -36.27 -19.94
C PRO A 170 3.21 -36.20 -19.47
N THR A 171 3.94 -37.32 -19.55
CA THR A 171 5.35 -37.42 -19.16
C THR A 171 6.24 -36.60 -20.08
N ARG A 172 6.02 -36.66 -21.40
CA ARG A 172 6.75 -35.83 -22.37
C ARG A 172 6.53 -34.34 -22.18
N ALA A 173 5.30 -33.92 -21.86
CA ALA A 173 5.00 -32.50 -21.59
C ALA A 173 5.76 -31.98 -20.35
N VAL A 174 5.80 -32.76 -19.28
CA VAL A 174 6.49 -32.41 -18.03
C VAL A 174 8.01 -32.39 -18.21
N ILE A 175 8.58 -33.36 -18.93
CA ILE A 175 10.01 -33.38 -19.29
C ILE A 175 10.36 -32.17 -20.17
N GLY A 176 9.54 -31.84 -21.17
CA GLY A 176 9.75 -30.66 -22.01
C GLY A 176 9.73 -29.35 -21.21
N LEU A 177 8.78 -29.20 -20.27
CA LEU A 177 8.72 -28.08 -19.35
C LEU A 177 9.97 -28.01 -18.46
N SER A 178 10.40 -29.14 -17.89
CA SER A 178 11.62 -29.25 -17.11
C SER A 178 12.84 -28.82 -17.92
N GLY A 179 12.98 -29.27 -19.17
CA GLY A 179 14.06 -28.89 -20.07
C GLY A 179 14.11 -27.39 -20.35
N ILE A 180 12.97 -26.74 -20.60
CA ILE A 180 12.87 -25.27 -20.77
C ILE A 180 13.30 -24.57 -19.49
N VAL A 181 12.81 -25.00 -18.33
CA VAL A 181 13.15 -24.40 -17.04
C VAL A 181 14.64 -24.55 -16.74
N GLN A 182 15.24 -25.72 -16.96
CA GLN A 182 16.67 -25.93 -16.73
C GLN A 182 17.58 -25.13 -17.66
N SER A 183 17.26 -25.07 -18.96
CA SER A 183 18.11 -24.42 -19.95
C SER A 183 17.93 -22.91 -20.02
N TRP A 184 16.71 -22.41 -19.74
CA TRP A 184 16.34 -21.00 -19.87
C TRP A 184 15.92 -20.35 -18.54
N TRP A 185 16.24 -20.91 -17.36
CA TRP A 185 15.85 -20.28 -16.07
C TRP A 185 16.30 -18.81 -15.94
N TRP A 186 17.52 -18.50 -16.38
CA TRP A 186 18.07 -17.14 -16.36
C TRP A 186 17.33 -16.23 -17.35
N ALA A 187 16.94 -16.75 -18.51
CA ALA A 187 16.16 -16.02 -19.50
C ALA A 187 14.71 -15.83 -19.05
N LEU A 188 14.11 -16.79 -18.34
CA LEU A 188 12.79 -16.68 -17.71
C LEU A 188 12.79 -15.61 -16.61
N LEU A 189 13.83 -15.59 -15.77
CA LEU A 189 14.02 -14.52 -14.78
C LEU A 189 14.25 -13.15 -15.43
N ALA A 190 15.05 -13.09 -16.49
CA ALA A 190 15.27 -11.86 -17.25
C ALA A 190 13.99 -11.38 -17.94
N ALA A 191 13.19 -12.30 -18.52
CA ALA A 191 11.89 -12.00 -19.12
C ALA A 191 10.88 -11.53 -18.08
N ALA A 192 10.81 -12.17 -16.91
CA ALA A 192 9.96 -11.74 -15.81
C ALA A 192 10.37 -10.36 -15.28
N GLY A 193 11.68 -10.11 -15.11
CA GLY A 193 12.22 -8.82 -14.72
C GLY A 193 11.95 -7.73 -15.77
N GLY A 194 12.12 -8.05 -17.04
CA GLY A 194 11.83 -7.17 -18.18
C GLY A 194 10.35 -6.83 -18.26
N ALA A 195 9.46 -7.83 -18.15
CA ALA A 195 8.02 -7.65 -18.09
C ALA A 195 7.61 -6.79 -16.88
N ALA A 196 8.20 -7.03 -15.70
CA ALA A 196 7.94 -6.22 -14.51
C ALA A 196 8.38 -4.75 -14.69
N LEU A 197 9.53 -4.49 -15.32
CA LEU A 197 9.99 -3.14 -15.64
C LEU A 197 9.10 -2.46 -16.68
N MET A 198 8.71 -3.18 -17.72
CA MET A 198 7.83 -2.67 -18.77
C MET A 198 6.44 -2.35 -18.23
N LEU A 199 5.87 -3.25 -17.41
CA LEU A 199 4.62 -3.04 -16.70
C LEU A 199 4.72 -1.86 -15.75
N ARG A 200 5.82 -1.73 -14.99
CA ARG A 200 6.06 -0.60 -14.09
C ARG A 200 6.15 0.72 -14.84
N ARG A 201 6.78 0.74 -16.02
CA ARG A 201 6.81 1.94 -16.88
C ARG A 201 5.45 2.25 -17.48
N TRP A 202 4.69 1.24 -17.88
CA TRP A 202 3.34 1.43 -18.40
C TRP A 202 2.39 1.99 -17.33
N ILE A 203 2.40 1.43 -16.11
CA ILE A 203 1.62 1.92 -14.96
C ILE A 203 2.05 3.33 -14.52
N ALA A 204 3.28 3.75 -14.83
CA ALA A 204 3.72 5.12 -14.55
C ALA A 204 3.09 6.18 -15.50
N THR A 205 2.48 5.75 -16.61
CA THR A 205 1.74 6.65 -17.51
C THR A 205 0.30 6.84 -17.02
N ASP A 206 -0.31 8.01 -17.27
CA ASP A 206 -1.69 8.29 -16.84
C ASP A 206 -2.71 7.30 -17.41
N ALA A 207 -2.60 7.00 -18.71
CA ALA A 207 -3.47 6.04 -19.38
C ALA A 207 -3.25 4.62 -18.85
N GLY A 208 -2.00 4.18 -18.68
CA GLY A 208 -1.69 2.85 -18.15
C GLY A 208 -2.14 2.67 -16.71
N ARG A 209 -1.97 3.68 -15.86
CA ARG A 209 -2.47 3.69 -14.48
C ARG A 209 -3.99 3.55 -14.44
N LEU A 210 -4.73 4.29 -15.26
CA LEU A 210 -6.19 4.21 -15.30
C LEU A 210 -6.69 2.81 -15.71
N HIS A 211 -6.09 2.21 -16.74
CA HIS A 211 -6.46 0.87 -17.20
C HIS A 211 -6.13 -0.19 -16.16
N PHE A 212 -4.94 -0.12 -15.56
CA PHE A 212 -4.51 -1.03 -14.51
C PHE A 212 -5.41 -0.93 -13.27
N ASP A 213 -5.68 0.29 -12.80
CA ASP A 213 -6.54 0.55 -11.65
C ASP A 213 -7.99 0.10 -11.90
N ARG A 214 -8.48 0.22 -13.13
CA ARG A 214 -9.80 -0.28 -13.55
C ARG A 214 -9.84 -1.81 -13.57
N MET A 215 -8.81 -2.45 -14.11
CA MET A 215 -8.68 -3.91 -14.14
C MET A 215 -8.62 -4.49 -12.72
N LEU A 216 -7.85 -3.87 -11.82
CA LEU A 216 -7.79 -4.24 -10.40
C LEU A 216 -9.16 -4.24 -9.72
N LEU A 217 -10.00 -3.23 -10.03
CA LEU A 217 -11.36 -3.12 -9.47
C LEU A 217 -12.34 -4.16 -10.03
N GLN A 218 -12.00 -4.83 -11.13
CA GLN A 218 -12.81 -5.87 -11.78
C GLN A 218 -12.38 -7.30 -11.38
N LEU A 219 -11.21 -7.47 -10.76
CA LEU A 219 -10.75 -8.79 -10.33
C LEU A 219 -11.70 -9.39 -9.29
N PRO A 220 -12.05 -10.69 -9.41
CA PRO A 220 -12.86 -11.37 -8.42
C PRO A 220 -12.11 -11.39 -7.08
N VAL A 221 -12.85 -11.23 -5.98
CA VAL A 221 -12.34 -11.19 -4.59
C VAL A 221 -11.46 -9.97 -4.25
N LEU A 222 -10.43 -9.66 -5.05
CA LEU A 222 -9.54 -8.50 -4.85
C LEU A 222 -10.20 -7.16 -5.17
N GLY A 223 -10.98 -7.07 -6.25
CA GLY A 223 -11.63 -5.83 -6.68
C GLY A 223 -12.58 -5.24 -5.63
N PRO A 224 -13.49 -6.04 -5.03
CA PRO A 224 -14.32 -5.59 -3.91
C PRO A 224 -13.51 -5.09 -2.71
N LEU A 225 -12.41 -5.77 -2.34
CA LEU A 225 -11.56 -5.33 -1.23
C LEU A 225 -10.88 -3.99 -1.52
N ILE A 226 -10.27 -3.85 -2.70
CA ILE A 226 -9.60 -2.60 -3.12
C ILE A 226 -10.59 -1.45 -3.11
N ARG A 227 -11.81 -1.69 -3.60
CA ARG A 227 -12.89 -0.70 -3.61
C ARG A 227 -13.26 -0.28 -2.18
N LYS A 228 -13.53 -1.24 -1.29
CA LYS A 228 -13.86 -0.97 0.13
C LYS A 228 -12.72 -0.19 0.83
N ALA A 229 -11.48 -0.59 0.61
CA ALA A 229 -10.30 0.07 1.19
C ALA A 229 -10.09 1.50 0.68
N ALA A 230 -10.34 1.74 -0.61
CA ALA A 230 -10.26 3.08 -1.17
C ALA A 230 -11.42 3.96 -0.70
N VAL A 231 -12.64 3.43 -0.59
CA VAL A 231 -13.79 4.13 -0.01
C VAL A 231 -13.50 4.51 1.44
N SER A 232 -13.08 3.57 2.29
CA SER A 232 -12.77 3.85 3.70
C SER A 232 -11.71 4.95 3.82
N ARG A 233 -10.65 4.89 3.02
CA ARG A 233 -9.60 5.93 3.02
C ARG A 233 -10.14 7.29 2.60
N VAL A 234 -10.96 7.34 1.54
CA VAL A 234 -11.53 8.58 1.01
C VAL A 234 -12.49 9.21 2.03
N THR A 235 -13.43 8.44 2.56
CA THR A 235 -14.42 8.96 3.51
C THR A 235 -13.77 9.31 4.84
N ARG A 236 -12.80 8.53 5.32
CA ARG A 236 -12.00 8.87 6.50
C ARG A 236 -11.26 10.18 6.31
N THR A 237 -10.51 10.31 5.21
CA THR A 237 -9.71 11.51 4.94
C THR A 237 -10.60 12.74 4.84
N LEU A 238 -11.68 12.66 4.07
CA LEU A 238 -12.60 13.79 3.89
C LEU A 238 -13.34 14.14 5.18
N GLY A 239 -13.85 13.15 5.93
CA GLY A 239 -14.53 13.39 7.20
C GLY A 239 -13.60 14.02 8.25
N THR A 240 -12.35 13.56 8.34
CA THR A 240 -11.34 14.16 9.23
C THR A 240 -10.99 15.59 8.82
N LEU A 241 -10.89 15.88 7.52
CA LEU A 241 -10.64 17.24 7.01
C LEU A 241 -11.81 18.18 7.31
N LEU A 242 -13.04 17.77 6.99
CA LEU A 242 -14.23 18.59 7.15
C LEU A 242 -14.52 18.88 8.62
N SER A 243 -14.48 17.85 9.49
CA SER A 243 -14.65 18.04 10.93
C SER A 243 -13.61 19.01 11.51
N SER A 244 -12.40 19.03 10.92
CA SER A 244 -11.29 19.91 11.26
C SER A 244 -11.41 21.33 10.72
N GLY A 245 -12.52 21.66 10.06
CA GLY A 245 -12.79 23.00 9.52
C GLY A 245 -12.09 23.29 8.20
N VAL A 246 -11.52 22.29 7.53
CA VAL A 246 -10.94 22.47 6.19
C VAL A 246 -12.08 22.66 5.18
N PRO A 247 -12.04 23.70 4.32
CA PRO A 247 -13.07 23.93 3.31
C PRO A 247 -13.27 22.74 2.38
N ILE A 248 -14.51 22.42 2.02
CA ILE A 248 -14.84 21.19 1.28
C ILE A 248 -14.14 21.06 -0.08
N LEU A 249 -13.95 22.16 -0.80
CA LEU A 249 -13.26 22.15 -2.09
C LEU A 249 -11.78 21.77 -1.94
N GLU A 250 -11.13 22.25 -0.87
CA GLU A 250 -9.77 21.89 -0.52
C GLU A 250 -9.71 20.45 0.01
N GLY A 251 -10.70 20.07 0.84
CA GLY A 251 -10.87 18.73 1.36
C GLY A 251 -10.96 17.67 0.26
N LEU A 252 -11.77 17.91 -0.77
CA LEU A 252 -11.89 17.04 -1.95
C LEU A 252 -10.60 16.99 -2.77
N GLU A 253 -9.87 18.10 -2.90
CA GLU A 253 -8.59 18.12 -3.60
C GLU A 253 -7.53 17.25 -2.91
N ILE A 254 -7.41 17.39 -1.59
CA ILE A 254 -6.47 16.59 -0.78
C ILE A 254 -6.87 15.12 -0.85
N THR A 255 -8.18 14.83 -0.68
CA THR A 255 -8.70 13.46 -0.66
C THR A 255 -8.56 12.76 -2.01
N ALA A 256 -8.74 13.47 -3.12
CA ALA A 256 -8.52 12.91 -4.45
C ALA A 256 -7.10 12.36 -4.61
N ARG A 257 -6.09 13.09 -4.11
CA ARG A 257 -4.68 12.67 -4.18
C ARG A 257 -4.36 11.49 -3.25
N THR A 258 -5.15 11.25 -2.19
CA THR A 258 -4.94 10.14 -1.25
C THR A 258 -5.76 8.89 -1.56
N ALA A 259 -6.75 8.96 -2.47
CA ALA A 259 -7.61 7.84 -2.85
C ALA A 259 -6.84 6.57 -3.24
N GLY A 260 -5.70 6.72 -3.92
CA GLY A 260 -4.79 5.62 -4.26
C GLY A 260 -5.26 4.71 -5.40
N ASN A 261 -6.40 5.02 -6.02
CA ASN A 261 -6.89 4.41 -7.26
C ASN A 261 -7.39 5.53 -8.17
N ARG A 262 -6.95 5.55 -9.43
CA ARG A 262 -7.22 6.64 -10.37
C ARG A 262 -8.70 6.78 -10.71
N VAL A 263 -9.44 5.67 -10.80
CA VAL A 263 -10.89 5.71 -11.07
C VAL A 263 -11.64 6.42 -9.94
N ILE A 264 -11.20 6.22 -8.70
CA ILE A 264 -11.79 6.84 -7.51
C ILE A 264 -11.34 8.31 -7.39
N GLU A 265 -10.08 8.60 -7.70
CA GLU A 265 -9.56 9.97 -7.80
C GLU A 265 -10.38 10.81 -8.80
N ASP A 266 -10.60 10.29 -10.02
CA ASP A 266 -11.35 10.97 -11.07
C ASP A 266 -12.81 11.23 -10.64
N ALA A 267 -13.43 10.30 -9.91
CA ALA A 267 -14.77 10.48 -9.34
C ALA A 267 -14.83 11.61 -8.31
N ILE A 268 -13.84 11.70 -7.41
CA ILE A 268 -13.75 12.79 -6.41
C ILE A 268 -13.49 14.13 -7.10
N GLN A 269 -12.66 14.14 -8.15
CA GLN A 269 -12.42 15.33 -8.96
C GLN A 269 -13.70 15.81 -9.65
N ALA A 270 -14.50 14.88 -10.19
CA ALA A 270 -15.81 15.20 -10.76
C ALA A 270 -16.76 15.78 -9.70
N SER A 271 -16.81 15.22 -8.49
CA SER A 271 -17.56 15.80 -7.36
C SER A 271 -17.08 17.20 -6.99
N ARG A 272 -15.78 17.47 -7.02
CA ARG A 272 -15.24 18.81 -6.78
C ARG A 272 -15.70 19.83 -7.82
N VAL A 273 -15.75 19.43 -9.09
CA VAL A 273 -16.29 20.27 -10.18
C VAL A 273 -17.79 20.49 -10.02
N ALA A 274 -18.53 19.47 -9.58
CA ALA A 274 -19.97 19.57 -9.30
C ALA A 274 -20.27 20.59 -8.19
N ILE A 275 -19.59 20.51 -7.04
CA ILE A 275 -19.76 21.51 -5.95
C ILE A 275 -19.50 22.93 -6.45
N ARG A 276 -18.44 23.15 -7.24
CA ARG A 276 -18.11 24.49 -7.77
C ARG A 276 -19.24 25.08 -8.63
N ARG A 277 -20.11 24.23 -9.17
CA ARG A 277 -21.29 24.61 -9.97
C ARG A 277 -22.58 24.68 -9.14
N GLY A 278 -22.53 24.37 -7.85
CA GLY A 278 -23.70 24.32 -6.97
C GLY A 278 -24.44 22.98 -6.98
N ASP A 279 -23.88 21.93 -7.58
CA ASP A 279 -24.47 20.59 -7.62
C ASP A 279 -24.06 19.74 -6.40
N SER A 280 -24.85 18.71 -6.09
CA SER A 280 -24.55 17.69 -5.07
C SER A 280 -23.30 16.85 -5.39
N ILE A 281 -22.52 16.54 -4.34
CA ILE A 281 -21.34 15.67 -4.35
C ILE A 281 -21.71 14.23 -4.68
N ALA A 282 -22.88 13.78 -4.21
CA ALA A 282 -23.32 12.40 -4.32
C ALA A 282 -23.56 11.97 -5.77
N ARG A 283 -23.93 12.92 -6.65
CA ARG A 283 -24.29 12.63 -8.04
C ARG A 283 -23.11 12.03 -8.84
N PRO A 284 -21.92 12.67 -8.94
CA PRO A 284 -20.78 12.08 -9.64
C PRO A 284 -20.30 10.76 -9.02
N LEU A 285 -20.36 10.62 -7.69
CA LEU A 285 -19.97 9.38 -7.01
C LEU A 285 -20.87 8.20 -7.39
N ARG A 286 -22.17 8.46 -7.57
CA ARG A 286 -23.17 7.47 -8.02
C ARG A 286 -22.98 7.10 -9.48
N GLU A 287 -22.73 8.07 -10.35
CA GLU A 287 -22.55 7.87 -11.80
C GLU A 287 -21.33 7.00 -12.12
N THR A 288 -20.24 7.16 -11.36
CA THR A 288 -18.97 6.46 -11.64
C THR A 288 -19.02 4.96 -11.30
N ARG A 289 -20.01 4.49 -10.52
CA ARG A 289 -20.15 3.12 -9.98
C ARG A 289 -18.93 2.57 -9.21
N ALA A 290 -17.88 3.37 -9.05
CA ALA A 290 -16.69 3.04 -8.27
C ALA A 290 -17.01 3.04 -6.76
N PHE A 291 -17.97 3.87 -6.34
CA PHE A 291 -18.48 3.89 -4.98
C PHE A 291 -19.69 2.97 -4.84
N PRO A 292 -19.80 2.19 -3.75
CA PRO A 292 -21.02 1.47 -3.43
C PRO A 292 -22.21 2.43 -3.28
N PRO A 293 -23.45 2.02 -3.66
CA PRO A 293 -24.62 2.90 -3.61
C PRO A 293 -24.90 3.49 -2.23
N MET A 294 -24.58 2.73 -1.17
CA MET A 294 -24.73 3.18 0.22
C MET A 294 -23.93 4.46 0.50
N VAL A 295 -22.70 4.57 -0.02
CA VAL A 295 -21.83 5.74 0.19
C VAL A 295 -22.46 7.00 -0.39
N ALA A 296 -22.89 6.94 -1.65
CA ALA A 296 -23.54 8.08 -2.30
C ALA A 296 -24.82 8.49 -1.56
N ARG A 297 -25.58 7.52 -1.04
CA ARG A 297 -26.80 7.78 -0.27
C ARG A 297 -26.52 8.45 1.07
N MET A 298 -25.54 7.97 1.83
CA MET A 298 -25.18 8.57 3.12
C MET A 298 -24.55 9.95 2.95
N ILE A 299 -23.77 10.18 1.90
CA ILE A 299 -23.26 11.52 1.56
C ILE A 299 -24.42 12.45 1.26
N HIS A 300 -25.38 12.03 0.44
CA HIS A 300 -26.55 12.83 0.13
C HIS A 300 -27.36 13.19 1.39
N VAL A 301 -27.58 12.24 2.29
CA VAL A 301 -28.23 12.51 3.59
C VAL A 301 -27.41 13.52 4.40
N GLY A 302 -26.09 13.38 4.47
CA GLY A 302 -25.22 14.33 5.18
C GLY A 302 -25.20 15.73 4.54
N GLU A 303 -25.38 15.84 3.23
CA GLU A 303 -25.56 17.15 2.56
C GLU A 303 -26.89 17.80 2.94
N GLU A 304 -27.99 17.02 2.97
CA GLU A 304 -29.32 17.54 3.32
C GLU A 304 -29.43 17.92 4.80
N THR A 305 -28.81 17.16 5.69
CA THR A 305 -28.84 17.42 7.14
C THR A 305 -27.75 18.40 7.60
N GLY A 306 -26.79 18.71 6.74
CA GLY A 306 -25.61 19.49 7.10
C GLY A 306 -24.57 18.75 7.96
N ASP A 307 -24.76 17.45 8.24
CA ASP A 307 -23.85 16.59 9.01
C ASP A 307 -22.99 15.71 8.09
N LEU A 308 -22.32 16.33 7.13
CA LEU A 308 -21.54 15.61 6.13
C LEU A 308 -20.29 14.94 6.74
N ASP A 309 -19.61 15.60 7.68
CA ASP A 309 -18.43 15.07 8.35
C ASP A 309 -18.76 13.89 9.30
N GLY A 310 -19.89 13.97 10.00
CA GLY A 310 -20.42 12.86 10.80
C GLY A 310 -20.78 11.66 9.94
N MET A 311 -21.50 11.87 8.82
CA MET A 311 -21.84 10.78 7.89
C MET A 311 -20.61 10.14 7.27
N LEU A 312 -19.62 10.93 6.82
CA LEU A 312 -18.37 10.40 6.26
C LEU A 312 -17.59 9.56 7.27
N SER A 313 -17.59 9.96 8.54
CA SER A 313 -16.94 9.21 9.62
C SER A 313 -17.61 7.86 9.86
N ARG A 314 -18.95 7.81 9.86
CA ARG A 314 -19.72 6.54 9.99
C ARG A 314 -19.50 5.61 8.80
N ILE A 315 -19.50 6.16 7.58
CA ILE A 315 -19.17 5.39 6.37
C ILE A 315 -17.75 4.81 6.49
N ALA A 316 -16.79 5.63 6.95
CA ALA A 316 -15.42 5.18 7.13
C ALA A 316 -15.29 4.05 8.16
N ASP A 317 -15.97 4.15 9.31
CA ASP A 317 -15.96 3.08 10.33
C ASP A 317 -16.55 1.77 9.76
N PHE A 318 -17.70 1.85 9.08
CA PHE A 318 -18.30 0.68 8.44
C PHE A 318 -17.38 0.04 7.39
N TYR A 319 -16.75 0.84 6.53
CA TYR A 319 -15.86 0.29 5.51
C TYR A 319 -14.50 -0.15 6.05
N ASP A 320 -14.04 0.37 7.19
CA ASP A 320 -12.86 -0.16 7.88
C ASP A 320 -13.12 -1.62 8.33
N ASP A 321 -14.29 -1.89 8.92
CA ASP A 321 -14.70 -3.24 9.32
C ASP A 321 -14.88 -4.17 8.11
N GLU A 322 -15.48 -3.66 7.02
CA GLU A 322 -15.64 -4.42 5.78
C GLU A 322 -14.30 -4.75 5.07
N VAL A 323 -13.28 -3.90 5.26
CA VAL A 323 -11.91 -4.15 4.77
C VAL A 323 -11.27 -5.26 5.58
N ASP A 324 -11.47 -5.28 6.89
CA ASP A 324 -10.98 -6.35 7.77
C ASP A 324 -11.60 -7.69 7.40
N ALA A 325 -12.93 -7.74 7.31
CA ALA A 325 -13.66 -8.95 6.91
C ALA A 325 -13.26 -9.42 5.50
N GLY A 326 -13.05 -8.49 4.57
CA GLY A 326 -12.58 -8.80 3.23
C GLY A 326 -11.15 -9.36 3.21
N ALA A 327 -10.26 -8.85 4.07
CA ALA A 327 -8.89 -9.36 4.20
C ALA A 327 -8.86 -10.78 4.78
N GLU A 328 -9.71 -11.09 5.77
CA GLU A 328 -9.86 -12.44 6.30
C GLU A 328 -10.45 -13.40 5.26
N SER A 329 -11.48 -12.96 4.53
CA SER A 329 -12.10 -13.76 3.48
C SER A 329 -11.11 -14.13 2.38
N LEU A 330 -10.21 -13.21 1.99
CA LEU A 330 -9.13 -13.51 1.07
C LEU A 330 -8.25 -14.65 1.58
N LEU A 331 -7.81 -14.60 2.85
CA LEU A 331 -6.97 -15.64 3.43
C LEU A 331 -7.67 -17.02 3.38
N ARG A 332 -8.96 -17.07 3.73
CA ARG A 332 -9.75 -18.31 3.72
C ARG A 332 -9.94 -18.89 2.32
N ILE A 333 -10.07 -18.05 1.28
CA ILE A 333 -10.20 -18.51 -0.11
C ILE A 333 -8.86 -18.99 -0.67
N MET A 334 -7.76 -18.40 -0.22
CA MET A 334 -6.43 -18.74 -0.73
C MET A 334 -6.01 -20.16 -0.35
N GLU A 335 -6.39 -20.68 0.82
CA GLU A 335 -6.03 -22.03 1.25
C GLU A 335 -6.59 -23.13 0.32
N PRO A 336 -7.91 -23.20 0.02
CA PRO A 336 -8.44 -24.16 -0.95
C PRO A 336 -7.82 -24.02 -2.34
N VAL A 337 -7.62 -22.78 -2.83
CA VAL A 337 -7.00 -22.53 -4.13
C VAL A 337 -5.59 -23.10 -4.18
N LEU A 338 -4.79 -22.88 -3.14
CA LEU A 338 -3.43 -23.38 -3.04
C LEU A 338 -3.39 -24.91 -2.93
N ILE A 339 -4.31 -25.52 -2.18
CA ILE A 339 -4.42 -26.98 -2.08
C ILE A 339 -4.77 -27.58 -3.45
N VAL A 340 -5.72 -27.00 -4.18
CA VAL A 340 -6.10 -27.49 -5.51
C VAL A 340 -4.94 -27.33 -6.51
N ILE A 341 -4.25 -26.19 -6.49
CA ILE A 341 -3.10 -25.95 -7.38
C ILE A 341 -1.95 -26.90 -7.06
N LEU A 342 -1.54 -27.00 -5.78
CA LEU A 342 -0.42 -27.83 -5.36
C LEU A 342 -0.74 -29.31 -5.50
N GLY A 343 -1.94 -29.74 -5.09
CA GLY A 343 -2.42 -31.10 -5.26
C GLY A 343 -2.53 -31.49 -6.73
N GLY A 344 -3.02 -30.59 -7.58
CA GLY A 344 -3.06 -30.79 -9.03
C GLY A 344 -1.67 -30.89 -9.65
N LEU A 345 -0.73 -30.03 -9.25
CA LEU A 345 0.66 -30.06 -9.73
C LEU A 345 1.39 -31.34 -9.29
N VAL A 346 1.37 -31.64 -7.99
CA VAL A 346 2.07 -32.81 -7.42
C VAL A 346 1.40 -34.10 -7.89
N GLY A 347 0.06 -34.17 -7.87
CA GLY A 347 -0.69 -35.33 -8.35
C GLY A 347 -0.49 -35.57 -9.84
N GLY A 348 -0.58 -34.50 -10.66
CA GLY A 348 -0.32 -34.57 -12.10
C GLY A 348 1.10 -35.03 -12.40
N MET A 349 2.08 -34.57 -11.62
CA MET A 349 3.44 -35.07 -11.74
C MET A 349 3.58 -36.54 -11.35
N ILE A 350 2.99 -36.98 -10.24
CA ILE A 350 3.04 -38.38 -9.82
C ILE A 350 2.47 -39.27 -10.93
N ILE A 351 1.32 -38.90 -11.50
CA ILE A 351 0.73 -39.61 -12.63
C ILE A 351 1.71 -39.63 -13.81
N ALA A 352 2.29 -38.49 -14.17
CA ALA A 352 3.27 -38.40 -15.25
C ALA A 352 4.52 -39.28 -15.02
N MET A 353 4.93 -39.48 -13.77
CA MET A 353 6.10 -40.29 -13.43
C MET A 353 5.79 -41.79 -13.35
N TYR A 354 4.60 -42.18 -12.90
CA TYR A 354 4.21 -43.58 -12.74
C TYR A 354 3.61 -44.19 -13.99
N LEU A 355 2.97 -43.40 -14.87
CA LEU A 355 2.35 -43.90 -16.09
C LEU A 355 3.32 -44.67 -17.01
N PRO A 356 4.57 -44.22 -17.26
CA PRO A 356 5.53 -44.98 -18.04
C PRO A 356 5.92 -46.32 -17.40
N ILE A 357 5.95 -46.39 -16.06
CA ILE A 357 6.25 -47.63 -15.34
C ILE A 357 5.16 -48.68 -15.62
N PHE A 358 3.89 -48.29 -15.62
CA PHE A 358 2.79 -49.20 -15.93
C PHE A 358 2.81 -49.66 -17.40
N GLU A 359 3.10 -48.77 -18.35
CA GLU A 359 3.25 -49.15 -19.75
C GLU A 359 4.43 -50.12 -19.96
N LEU A 360 5.52 -49.95 -19.20
CA LEU A 360 6.67 -50.85 -19.27
C LEU A 360 6.36 -52.25 -18.73
N ILE A 361 5.62 -52.34 -17.61
CA ILE A 361 5.17 -53.61 -17.04
C ILE A 361 4.24 -54.34 -18.02
N ASN A 362 3.30 -53.62 -18.65
CA ASN A 362 2.39 -54.18 -19.64
C ASN A 362 3.07 -54.58 -20.96
N ALA A 363 4.26 -54.03 -21.26
CA ALA A 363 5.03 -54.40 -22.45
C ALA A 363 5.95 -55.62 -22.22
N ILE A 364 6.22 -55.98 -20.96
CA ILE A 364 7.06 -57.12 -20.56
C ILE A 364 6.21 -58.37 -20.27
N GLN A 365 4.92 -58.22 -19.98
CA GLN A 365 3.91 -59.29 -19.97
C GLN A 365 3.37 -59.52 -21.37
#